data_AF-A0A934FK28-F1
#
_entry.id   AF-A0A934FK28-F1
#
_cell.length_a   1.000
_cell.length_b   1.000
_cell.length_c   1.000
_cell.angle_alpha   90.00
_cell.angle_beta   90.00
_cell.angle_gamma   90.00
#
_symmetry.space_group_name_H-M   'P 1'
#
loop_
_entity.id
_entity.type
_entity.pdbx_description
1 polymer ?
#
loop_
_entity_poly.entity_id
_entity_poly.type
_entity_poly.pdbx_seq_one_letter_code
_entity_poly.pdbx_strand_id
1 'polypeptide(L)'
;MLKHLLAPRFIVPAFIVGAAVALTAADAGKKGVGYSTTPLIPGTKWHVHDGDRPAPPVVTPGATFSHLAPPPSDAVVLFDGKDLSKWAGPKGDAGWKVEDGHMEVAPKSGSIQT
;
A
#
# COMPACT_ATOMS: atom_id res chain seq x y z
N MET A 1 21.55 -33.22 52.08
CA MET A 1 20.39 -34.06 52.43
C MET A 1 19.22 -33.16 52.74
N LEU A 2 18.22 -33.05 51.86
CA LEU A 2 16.78 -33.13 52.20
C LEU A 2 15.97 -33.06 50.91
N LYS A 3 15.12 -34.05 50.69
CA LYS A 3 14.31 -34.27 49.48
C LYS A 3 12.85 -34.02 49.85
N HIS A 4 12.19 -32.97 49.39
CA HIS A 4 10.72 -32.79 49.41
C HIS A 4 10.35 -32.04 48.11
N LEU A 5 9.94 -32.70 47.03
CA LEU A 5 8.58 -33.17 46.69
C LEU A 5 7.52 -32.05 46.72
N LEU A 6 7.19 -31.46 45.56
CA LEU A 6 5.81 -31.10 45.21
C LEU A 6 5.63 -30.96 43.68
N ALA A 7 4.52 -31.52 43.21
CA ALA A 7 4.07 -31.83 41.85
C ALA A 7 3.82 -30.61 40.91
N PRO A 8 3.69 -30.85 39.58
CA PRO A 8 3.64 -29.79 38.55
C PRO A 8 2.29 -29.05 38.55
N ARG A 9 2.35 -27.72 38.52
CA ARG A 9 1.16 -26.88 38.31
C ARG A 9 0.92 -26.74 36.82
N PHE A 10 -0.06 -27.48 36.31
CA PHE A 10 -0.66 -27.25 35.00
C PHE A 10 -1.35 -25.87 34.99
N ILE A 11 -0.90 -24.97 34.09
CA ILE A 11 -1.62 -23.75 33.74
C ILE A 11 -1.82 -23.77 32.23
N VAL A 12 -3.07 -23.92 31.80
CA VAL A 12 -3.56 -23.78 30.42
C VAL A 12 -4.93 -23.08 30.53
N PRO A 13 -5.37 -22.24 29.59
CA PRO A 13 -4.78 -21.00 29.10
C PRO A 13 -5.81 -19.83 29.18
N ALA A 14 -5.40 -18.59 29.44
CA ALA A 14 -6.30 -17.45 29.25
C ALA A 14 -6.19 -16.94 27.80
N PHE A 15 -7.03 -17.47 26.90
CA PHE A 15 -7.27 -16.86 25.60
C PHE A 15 -8.04 -15.55 25.80
N ILE A 16 -7.33 -14.42 25.80
CA ILE A 16 -7.96 -13.11 25.67
C ILE A 16 -8.28 -12.93 24.19
N VAL A 17 -9.54 -13.12 23.82
CA VAL A 17 -10.09 -12.68 22.54
C VAL A 17 -10.14 -11.14 22.59
N GLY A 18 -9.12 -10.50 22.03
CA GLY A 18 -9.14 -9.07 21.76
C GLY A 18 -10.06 -8.81 20.56
N ALA A 19 -11.24 -8.24 20.82
CA ALA A 19 -12.12 -7.76 19.76
C ALA A 19 -11.43 -6.64 18.99
N ALA A 20 -11.01 -6.91 17.76
CA ALA A 20 -10.56 -5.88 16.84
C ALA A 20 -11.77 -5.01 16.47
N VAL A 21 -11.82 -3.78 17.00
CA VAL A 21 -12.74 -2.76 16.51
C VAL A 21 -12.23 -2.32 15.14
N ALA A 22 -12.83 -2.85 14.08
CA ALA A 22 -12.64 -2.33 12.74
C ALA A 22 -13.26 -0.93 12.68
N LEU A 23 -12.40 0.09 12.65
CA LEU A 23 -12.82 1.45 12.37
C LEU A 23 -13.22 1.51 10.88
N THR A 24 -14.52 1.40 10.60
CA THR A 24 -15.05 1.62 9.26
C THR A 24 -14.91 3.10 8.93
N ALA A 25 -13.93 3.46 8.09
CA ALA A 25 -13.93 4.75 7.42
C ALA A 25 -15.17 4.78 6.52
N ALA A 26 -16.18 5.56 6.92
CA ALA A 26 -17.36 5.79 6.11
C ALA A 26 -16.94 6.49 4.81
N ASP A 27 -17.20 5.84 3.67
CA ASP A 27 -17.12 6.46 2.35
C ASP A 27 -18.28 7.45 2.22
N ALA A 28 -18.08 8.64 2.79
CA ALA A 28 -18.97 9.76 2.57
C ALA A 28 -18.73 10.24 1.14
N GLY A 29 -19.50 9.69 0.18
CA GLY A 29 -19.59 10.20 -1.18
C GLY A 29 -19.79 11.72 -1.14
N LYS A 30 -18.73 12.46 -1.46
CA LYS A 30 -18.73 13.92 -1.41
C LYS A 30 -19.71 14.41 -2.47
N LYS A 31 -20.79 15.10 -2.07
CA LYS A 31 -21.51 16.02 -2.97
C LYS A 31 -20.45 16.94 -3.60
N GLY A 32 -20.39 16.96 -4.93
CA GLY A 32 -19.35 17.66 -5.67
C GLY A 32 -19.26 19.13 -5.27
N VAL A 33 -18.03 19.62 -5.07
CA VAL A 33 -17.75 21.05 -4.95
C VAL A 33 -18.00 21.69 -6.33
N GLY A 34 -18.93 22.64 -6.44
CA GLY A 34 -19.24 23.26 -7.73
C GLY A 34 -20.56 24.04 -7.79
N TYR A 35 -20.89 24.53 -8.99
CA TYR A 35 -22.12 25.27 -9.28
C TYR A 35 -22.85 24.66 -10.49
N SER A 36 -24.17 24.49 -10.36
CA SER A 36 -25.05 23.99 -11.44
C SER A 36 -25.85 25.10 -12.13
N THR A 37 -25.72 26.36 -11.68
CA THR A 37 -26.51 27.50 -12.17
C THR A 37 -25.72 28.48 -13.03
N THR A 38 -24.42 28.25 -13.21
CA THR A 38 -23.59 29.05 -14.13
C THR A 38 -23.91 28.66 -15.58
N PRO A 39 -23.62 29.50 -16.58
CA PRO A 39 -23.83 29.14 -17.98
C PRO A 39 -23.12 27.84 -18.40
N LEU A 40 -23.68 27.15 -19.39
CA LEU A 40 -23.01 26.02 -20.04
C LEU A 40 -21.74 26.48 -20.76
N ILE A 41 -20.69 25.68 -20.68
CA ILE A 41 -19.49 25.86 -21.49
C ILE A 41 -19.84 25.48 -22.94
N PRO A 42 -19.63 26.36 -23.93
CA PRO A 42 -19.97 26.09 -25.32
C PRO A 42 -19.39 24.75 -25.82
N GLY A 43 -20.24 23.91 -26.41
CA GLY A 43 -19.84 22.61 -26.94
C GLY A 43 -19.76 21.48 -25.91
N THR A 44 -20.22 21.69 -24.66
CA THR A 44 -20.22 20.65 -23.62
C THR A 44 -21.58 20.58 -22.90
N LYS A 45 -21.78 19.52 -22.12
CA LYS A 45 -22.93 19.38 -21.21
C LYS A 45 -22.70 19.98 -19.81
N TRP A 46 -21.55 20.64 -19.60
CA TRP A 46 -21.09 21.06 -18.28
C TRP A 46 -21.24 22.56 -18.10
N HIS A 47 -21.64 22.96 -16.90
CA HIS A 47 -21.59 24.36 -16.47
C HIS A 47 -20.17 24.78 -16.05
N VAL A 48 -19.93 26.10 -15.94
CA VAL A 48 -18.66 26.63 -15.40
C VAL A 48 -18.53 26.24 -13.91
N HIS A 49 -17.49 25.51 -13.55
CA HIS A 49 -17.33 24.89 -12.22
C HIS A 49 -18.39 23.83 -11.87
N ASP A 50 -18.94 23.13 -12.87
CA ASP A 50 -19.90 22.05 -12.64
C ASP A 50 -19.29 20.94 -11.76
N GLY A 51 -19.98 20.64 -10.66
CA GLY A 51 -19.59 19.67 -9.65
C GLY A 51 -19.98 18.23 -10.01
N ASP A 52 -20.85 18.04 -11.01
CA ASP A 52 -21.24 16.72 -11.52
C ASP A 52 -20.23 16.19 -12.54
N ARG A 53 -19.18 16.96 -12.86
CA ARG A 53 -18.05 16.48 -13.65
C ARG A 53 -17.37 15.33 -12.91
N PRO A 54 -16.99 14.23 -13.60
CA PRO A 54 -16.29 13.12 -12.97
C PRO A 54 -15.06 13.64 -12.21
N ALA A 55 -15.07 13.43 -10.89
CA ALA A 55 -13.94 13.78 -10.05
C ALA A 55 -12.76 12.84 -10.38
N PRO A 56 -11.51 13.34 -10.28
CA PRO A 56 -10.35 12.47 -10.31
C PRO A 56 -10.45 11.39 -9.21
N PRO A 57 -9.92 10.18 -9.45
CA PRO A 57 -9.81 9.16 -8.40
C PRO A 57 -9.09 9.71 -7.17
N VAL A 58 -9.56 9.32 -5.99
CA VAL A 58 -8.89 9.67 -4.73
C VAL A 58 -7.70 8.75 -4.53
N VAL A 59 -6.52 9.33 -4.32
CA VAL A 59 -5.28 8.61 -4.05
C VAL A 59 -4.80 8.97 -2.64
N THR A 60 -4.54 7.96 -1.82
CA THR A 60 -3.93 8.16 -0.50
C THR A 60 -2.42 8.30 -0.69
N PRO A 61 -1.80 9.42 -0.29
CA PRO A 61 -0.36 9.59 -0.38
C PRO A 61 0.37 8.75 0.67
N GLY A 62 1.70 8.62 0.51
CA GLY A 62 2.55 8.05 1.56
C GLY A 62 2.41 8.82 2.88
N ALA A 63 2.46 8.10 4.01
CA ALA A 63 2.24 8.67 5.34
C ALA A 63 3.29 9.72 5.77
N THR A 64 4.46 9.70 5.15
CA THR A 64 5.57 10.62 5.43
C THR A 64 6.08 11.24 4.14
N PHE A 65 6.60 12.46 4.21
CA PHE A 65 7.32 13.09 3.12
C PHE A 65 8.83 12.86 3.30
N SER A 66 9.50 12.22 2.36
CA SER A 66 10.98 12.14 2.22
C SER A 66 11.34 11.15 1.09
N HIS A 67 12.63 10.90 0.89
CA HIS A 67 13.14 9.82 0.04
C HIS A 67 12.67 8.41 0.45
N LEU A 68 12.19 8.24 1.69
CA LEU A 68 11.67 6.97 2.21
C LEU A 68 10.15 6.98 2.36
N ALA A 69 9.46 7.92 1.70
CA ALA A 69 8.01 7.95 1.70
C ALA A 69 7.44 6.63 1.14
N PRO A 70 6.43 6.03 1.80
CA PRO A 70 5.71 4.90 1.23
C PRO A 70 5.10 5.28 -0.13
N PRO A 71 4.95 4.32 -1.05
CA PRO A 71 4.25 4.55 -2.31
C PRO A 71 2.79 4.96 -2.06
N PRO A 72 2.19 5.78 -2.95
CA PRO A 72 0.77 6.10 -2.86
C PRO A 72 -0.09 4.85 -3.07
N SER A 73 -1.37 4.92 -2.68
CA SER A 73 -2.27 3.75 -2.69
C SER A 73 -2.52 3.15 -4.07
N ASP A 74 -2.32 3.91 -5.14
CA ASP A 74 -2.54 3.49 -6.52
C ASP A 74 -1.24 3.13 -7.26
N ALA A 75 -0.08 3.19 -6.58
CA ALA A 75 1.19 2.88 -7.22
C ALA A 75 1.39 1.37 -7.43
N VAL A 76 2.00 1.03 -8.56
CA VAL A 76 2.63 -0.27 -8.75
C VAL A 76 3.99 -0.25 -8.08
N VAL A 77 4.15 -1.01 -7.00
CA VAL A 77 5.42 -1.12 -6.29
C VAL A 77 6.34 -2.08 -7.04
N LEU A 78 7.38 -1.55 -7.67
CA LEU A 78 8.34 -2.32 -8.46
C LEU A 78 9.38 -3.04 -7.60
N PHE A 79 9.73 -2.47 -6.45
CA PHE A 79 10.66 -3.09 -5.51
C PHE A 79 10.34 -2.60 -4.10
N ASP A 80 10.11 -3.54 -3.18
CA ASP A 80 9.77 -3.28 -1.78
C ASP A 80 10.83 -3.84 -0.81
N GLY A 81 12.01 -4.21 -1.33
CA GLY A 81 13.08 -4.83 -0.58
C GLY A 81 13.04 -6.35 -0.51
N LYS A 82 12.02 -7.01 -1.08
CA LYS A 82 11.86 -8.48 -0.95
C LYS A 82 12.38 -9.28 -2.13
N ASP A 83 11.98 -8.91 -3.35
CA ASP A 83 12.26 -9.69 -4.54
C ASP A 83 12.21 -8.86 -5.82
N LEU A 84 12.54 -9.52 -6.93
CA LEU A 84 12.54 -8.95 -8.28
C LEU A 84 11.35 -9.44 -9.12
N SER A 85 10.23 -9.83 -8.50
CA SER A 85 9.06 -10.41 -9.21
C SER A 85 8.41 -9.47 -10.21
N LYS A 86 8.70 -8.16 -10.15
CA LYS A 86 8.27 -7.13 -11.10
C LYS A 86 9.31 -6.81 -12.16
N TRP A 87 10.39 -7.60 -12.24
CA TRP A 87 11.51 -7.37 -13.14
C TRP A 87 11.85 -8.64 -13.92
N ALA A 88 12.30 -8.44 -15.15
CA ALA A 88 12.85 -9.46 -16.03
C ALA A 88 14.28 -9.09 -16.44
N GLY A 89 15.14 -10.09 -16.51
CA GLY A 89 16.46 -10.01 -17.10
C GLY A 89 16.45 -10.34 -18.60
N PRO A 90 17.62 -10.34 -19.25
CA PRO A 90 17.72 -10.54 -20.70
C PRO A 90 17.27 -11.93 -21.18
N LYS A 91 17.14 -12.91 -20.28
CA LYS A 91 16.85 -14.32 -20.58
C LYS A 91 15.71 -14.89 -19.73
N GLY A 92 14.85 -14.05 -19.15
CA GLY A 92 13.79 -14.47 -18.23
C GLY A 92 13.90 -13.74 -16.91
N ASP A 93 14.03 -14.48 -15.81
CA ASP A 93 14.09 -13.89 -14.47
C ASP A 93 15.25 -12.88 -14.30
N ALA A 94 15.01 -11.85 -13.51
CA ALA A 94 16.01 -10.84 -13.20
C ALA A 94 17.16 -11.44 -12.37
N GLY A 95 18.40 -11.34 -12.90
CA GLY A 95 19.58 -11.94 -12.29
C GLY A 95 20.33 -11.06 -11.29
N TRP A 96 19.76 -9.93 -10.86
CA TRP A 96 20.36 -9.09 -9.82
C TRP A 96 20.20 -9.74 -8.45
N LYS A 97 21.09 -9.41 -7.51
CA LYS A 97 21.03 -9.91 -6.13
C LYS A 97 20.06 -9.06 -5.31
N VAL A 98 19.32 -9.68 -4.39
CA VAL A 98 18.54 -8.99 -3.37
C VAL A 98 19.04 -9.42 -2.00
N GLU A 99 19.47 -8.46 -1.18
CA GLU A 99 19.95 -8.67 0.18
C GLU A 99 19.68 -7.41 1.01
N ASP A 100 19.45 -7.54 2.32
CA ASP A 100 19.29 -6.41 3.24
C ASP A 100 18.33 -5.29 2.75
N GLY A 101 17.25 -5.66 2.06
CA GLY A 101 16.25 -4.72 1.57
C GLY A 101 16.66 -3.90 0.34
N HIS A 102 17.80 -4.19 -0.29
CA HIS A 102 18.25 -3.54 -1.52
C HIS A 102 18.51 -4.56 -2.63
N MET A 103 18.57 -4.07 -3.88
CA MET A 103 18.98 -4.86 -5.02
C MET A 103 20.34 -4.38 -5.54
N GLU A 104 21.20 -5.31 -5.94
CA GLU A 104 22.57 -5.06 -6.37
C GLU A 104 22.82 -5.74 -7.73
N VAL A 105 23.51 -5.06 -8.64
CA VAL A 105 23.90 -5.62 -9.93
C VAL A 105 24.88 -6.77 -9.72
N ALA A 106 24.51 -7.97 -10.17
CA ALA A 106 25.43 -9.11 -10.12
C ALA A 106 26.33 -9.15 -11.38
N PRO A 107 27.60 -9.58 -11.26
CA PRO A 107 28.47 -9.73 -12.42
C PRO A 107 27.83 -10.61 -13.50
N LYS A 108 27.83 -10.13 -14.75
CA LYS A 108 27.30 -10.84 -15.93
C LYS A 108 25.77 -11.08 -15.92
N SER A 109 25.00 -10.43 -15.02
CA SER A 109 23.53 -10.54 -15.00
C SER A 109 22.84 -9.77 -16.13
N GLY A 110 23.50 -8.73 -16.65
CA GLY A 110 22.91 -7.78 -17.60
C GLY A 110 21.93 -6.81 -16.94
N SER A 111 21.34 -5.95 -17.77
CA SER A 111 20.28 -5.01 -17.38
C SER A 111 18.96 -5.74 -17.10
N ILE A 112 18.13 -5.14 -16.25
CA ILE A 112 16.78 -5.62 -15.95
C ILE A 112 15.75 -4.58 -16.41
N GLN A 113 14.52 -5.01 -16.66
CA GLN A 113 13.39 -4.18 -17.08
C GLN A 113 12.11 -4.66 -16.39
N THR A 114 11.11 -3.78 -16.30
CA THR A 114 9.76 -4.11 -15.80
C THR A 114 8.86 -4.65 -16.89
#